data_AF-A0A7C7SXM2-F1
#
_entry.id   AF-A0A7C7SXM2-F1
#
_cell.length_a   1.000
_cell.length_b   1.000
_cell.length_c   1.000
_cell.angle_alpha   90.00
_cell.angle_beta   90.00
_cell.angle_gamma   90.00
#
_symmetry.space_group_name_H-M   'P 1'
#
loop_
_entity.id
_entity.type
_entity.pdbx_description
1 polymer ?
#
loop_
_entity_poly.entity_id
_entity_poly.type
_entity_poly.pdbx_seq_one_letter_code
_entity_poly.pdbx_strand_id
1 'polypeptide(L)' 'MVDIIKLEELRNDMCKWPIGDPQEEDFRFCGCKRDSGGSYCSNHQRVAYRKYVAKSNKAA' A
#
# COMPACT_ATOMS: atom_id res chain seq x y z
N MET A 1 -2.07 -8.89 14.63
CA MET A 1 -3.16 -9.39 13.79
C MET A 1 -3.18 -8.49 12.56
N VAL A 2 -2.80 -9.03 11.40
CA VAL A 2 -2.65 -8.28 10.14
C VAL A 2 -3.87 -8.68 9.31
N ASP A 3 -4.89 -7.83 9.29
CA ASP A 3 -6.21 -8.21 8.77
C ASP A 3 -6.24 -7.98 7.26
N ILE A 4 -6.11 -9.05 6.48
CA ILE A 4 -6.29 -8.97 5.03
C ILE A 4 -7.78 -9.01 4.71
N ILE A 5 -8.30 -7.90 4.21
CA ILE A 5 -9.74 -7.64 4.06
C ILE A 5 -10.14 -7.42 2.60
N LYS A 6 -11.41 -7.65 2.27
CA LYS A 6 -11.96 -7.35 0.94
C LYS A 6 -12.28 -5.87 0.78
N LEU A 7 -12.54 -5.43 -0.46
CA LEU A 7 -12.89 -4.04 -0.78
C LEU A 7 -14.07 -3.52 0.07
N GLU A 8 -15.05 -4.38 0.30
CA GLU A 8 -16.30 -4.07 1.01
C GLU A 8 -16.08 -3.75 2.49
N GLU A 9 -15.03 -4.32 3.08
CA GLU A 9 -14.68 -4.14 4.49
C GLU A 9 -13.69 -2.98 4.71
N LEU A 10 -13.16 -2.40 3.63
CA LEU A 10 -12.11 -1.39 3.67
C LEU A 10 -12.64 -0.04 4.15
N ARG A 11 -12.24 0.37 5.35
CA ARG A 11 -12.60 1.66 5.93
C ARG A 11 -11.60 2.77 5.58
N ASN A 12 -12.00 4.02 5.82
CA ASN A 12 -11.15 5.18 5.50
C ASN A 12 -9.88 5.23 6.38
N ASP A 13 -9.95 4.72 7.61
CA ASP A 13 -8.85 4.66 8.58
C ASP A 13 -7.93 3.44 8.39
N MET A 14 -8.15 2.63 7.35
CA MET A 14 -7.39 1.42 7.06
C MET A 14 -6.44 1.58 5.86
N CYS A 15 -5.43 0.72 5.82
CA CYS A 15 -4.42 0.66 4.79
C CYS A 15 -5.01 0.07 3.50
N LYS A 16 -4.99 0.88 2.45
CA LYS A 16 -5.58 0.56 1.14
C LYS A 16 -4.61 -0.12 0.18
N TRP A 17 -3.57 -0.77 0.69
CA TRP A 17 -2.56 -1.41 -0.15
C TRP A 17 -3.15 -2.66 -0.82
N PRO A 18 -3.19 -2.74 -2.16
CA PRO A 18 -3.72 -3.89 -2.87
C PRO A 18 -2.74 -5.07 -2.76
N ILE A 19 -3.28 -6.26 -2.55
CA ILE A 19 -2.56 -7.52 -2.46
C ILE A 19 -3.21 -8.50 -3.43
N GLY A 20 -2.42 -9.02 -4.37
CA GLY A 20 -2.92 -9.85 -5.46
C GLY A 20 -3.29 -9.03 -6.70
N ASP A 21 -3.91 -9.71 -7.67
CA ASP A 21 -4.36 -9.13 -8.93
C ASP A 21 -5.84 -8.75 -8.83
N PRO A 22 -6.28 -7.56 -9.28
CA PRO A 22 -7.70 -7.16 -9.29
C PRO A 22 -8.65 -8.10 -10.07
N GLN A 23 -8.13 -8.95 -10.95
CA GLN A 23 -8.92 -9.91 -11.74
C GLN A 23 -9.11 -11.25 -11.04
N GLU A 24 -8.38 -11.51 -9.96
CA GLU A 24 -8.44 -12.76 -9.19
C GLU A 24 -9.43 -12.66 -8.02
N GLU A 25 -10.06 -13.77 -7.66
CA GLU A 25 -11.00 -13.84 -6.53
C GLU A 25 -10.34 -13.59 -5.16
N ASP A 26 -9.02 -13.77 -5.10
CA ASP A 26 -8.17 -13.53 -3.92
C ASP A 26 -7.68 -12.08 -3.80
N PHE A 27 -8.21 -11.15 -4.61
CA PHE A 27 -7.88 -9.73 -4.49
C PHE A 27 -8.27 -9.17 -3.12
N ARG A 28 -7.29 -8.71 -2.36
CA ARG A 28 -7.52 -8.17 -1.00
C ARG A 28 -6.70 -6.93 -0.70
N PHE A 29 -7.00 -6.29 0.42
CA PHE A 29 -6.32 -5.12 0.95
C PHE A 29 -5.66 -5.42 2.29
N CYS A 30 -4.60 -4.68 2.59
CA CYS A 30 -3.82 -4.85 3.83
C CYS A 30 -4.63 -4.69 5.13
N GLY A 31 -5.65 -3.82 5.16
CA GLY A 31 -6.57 -3.64 6.30
C GLY A 31 -5.98 -3.11 7.62
N CYS A 32 -4.66 -3.04 7.77
CA CYS A 32 -4.02 -2.46 8.96
C CYS A 32 -4.42 -1.00 9.17
N LYS A 33 -4.40 -0.52 10.41
CA LYS A 33 -4.60 0.90 10.72
C LYS A 33 -3.61 1.77 9.93
N ARG A 34 -4.12 2.79 9.25
CA ARG A 34 -3.30 3.76 8.53
C ARG A 34 -2.59 4.70 9.51
N ASP A 35 -1.44 5.21 9.10
CA ASP A 35 -0.75 6.25 9.86
C ASP A 35 -1.42 7.62 9.66
N SER A 36 -1.27 8.54 10.61
CA SER A 36 -1.97 9.82 10.60
C SER A 36 -1.60 10.64 9.36
N GLY A 37 -2.57 10.82 8.46
CA GLY A 37 -2.44 11.63 7.25
C GLY A 37 -2.09 10.85 5.97
N GLY A 38 -1.94 9.51 6.01
CA GLY A 38 -1.63 8.69 4.83
C GLY A 38 -2.72 7.66 4.47
N SER A 39 -2.75 7.20 3.22
CA SER A 39 -3.66 6.15 2.74
C SER A 39 -3.21 4.71 3.06
N TYR A 40 -2.01 4.56 3.62
CA TYR A 40 -1.35 3.28 3.87
C TYR A 40 -0.77 3.22 5.29
N CYS A 41 -0.52 2.01 5.80
CA CYS A 41 0.22 1.80 7.04
C CYS A 41 1.72 2.10 6.84
N SER A 42 2.47 2.30 7.92
CA SER A 42 3.89 2.71 7.87
C SER A 42 4.76 1.78 7.01
N ASN A 43 4.44 0.48 6.94
CA ASN A 43 5.13 -0.46 6.07
C ASN A 43 4.85 -0.18 4.59
N HIS A 44 3.58 -0.09 4.20
CA HIS A 44 3.17 0.13 2.82
C HIS A 44 3.45 1.56 2.33
N GLN A 45 3.48 2.56 3.22
CA GLN A 45 3.96 3.91 2.89
C GLN A 45 5.40 3.89 2.37
N ARG A 46 6.28 3.10 2.99
CA ARG A 46 7.69 2.96 2.55
C ARG A 46 7.82 2.33 1.17
N VAL A 47 6.90 1.45 0.81
CA VAL A 47 6.85 0.82 -0.53
C VAL A 47 6.30 1.79 -1.55
N ALA A 48 5.15 2.43 -1.25
CA ALA A 48 4.43 3.37 -2.11
C ALA A 48 5.26 4.62 -2.45
N TYR A 49 5.84 5.24 -1.42
CA TYR A 49 6.55 6.52 -1.53
C TYR A 49 8.05 6.35 -1.69
N ARG A 50 8.51 5.15 -2.05
CA ARG A 50 9.91 4.92 -2.39
C ARG A 50 10.22 5.78 -3.62
N LYS A 51 10.80 6.96 -3.40
CA LYS A 51 11.23 7.83 -4.49
C LYS A 51 12.17 7.00 -5.35
N TYR A 52 11.86 6.87 -6.64
CA TYR A 52 12.87 6.48 -7.61
C TYR A 52 13.98 7.52 -7.49
N VAL A 53 15.10 7.15 -6.87
CA VAL A 53 16.34 7.87 -7.08
C VAL A 53 16.63 7.71 -8.56
N ALA A 54 16.23 8.73 -9.35
CA ALA A 54 16.67 8.84 -10.72
C ALA A 54 18.19 8.69 -10.68
N LYS A 55 18.73 7.64 -11.33
CA LYS A 55 20.16 7.56 -11.58
C LYS A 55 20.52 8.84 -12.32
N SER A 56 21.13 9.79 -11.62
CA SER A 56 21.81 10.90 -12.27
C SER A 56 22.93 10.25 -13.08
N ASN A 57 22.74 10.14 -14.39
CA ASN A 57 23.84 9.89 -15.30
C ASN A 57 24.71 11.15 -15.27
N LYS A 58 25.70 11.17 -14.37
CA LYS A 58 26.81 12.11 -14.45
C LYS A 58 27.68 11.62 -15.62
N ALA A 59 27.52 12.28 -16.76
CA ALA A 59 28.41 12.14 -17.91
C ALA A 59 29.86 12.35 -17.45
N ALA A 60 30.73 11.42 -17.84
CA ALA A 60 32.18 11.52 -17.79
C ALA A 60 32.71 11.44 -19.22
#